data_AF-A0A7C2SPZ9-F1
#
_entry.id   AF-A0A7C2SPZ9-F1
#
_cell.length_a   1.000
_cell.length_b   1.000
_cell.length_c   1.000
_cell.angle_alpha   90.00
_cell.angle_beta   90.00
_cell.angle_gamma   90.00
#
_symmetry.space_group_name_H-M   'P 1'
#
loop_
_entity.id
_entity.type
_entity.pdbx_description
1 polymer ?
#
loop_
_entity_poly.entity_id
_entity_poly.type
_entity_poly.pdbx_seq_one_letter_code
_entity_poly.pdbx_strand_id
1 'polypeptide(L)'
;MGRYVFTIKSEEAGWVGKYSFAEQCSNFGDYISAVEYAGRYIGEDGEFIWISGYKDEILKNIDRIIKNLEESKICMVCMSEKCCDATIEMFKSFREFIESLNTDLIDIMLFSEY
;
A
#
# COMPACT_ATOMS: atom_id res chain seq x y z
N MET A 1 -5.90 13.12 -8.30
CA MET A 1 -4.81 12.24 -8.77
C MET A 1 -4.44 11.43 -7.56
N GLY A 2 -4.68 10.12 -7.50
CA GLY A 2 -4.33 9.37 -6.30
C GLY A 2 -2.82 9.36 -6.09
N ARG A 3 -2.31 10.18 -5.16
CA ARG A 3 -0.90 10.14 -4.77
C ARG A 3 -0.84 9.43 -3.42
N TYR A 4 -0.08 8.34 -3.36
CA TYR A 4 0.17 7.67 -2.10
C TYR A 4 1.60 7.96 -1.69
N VAL A 5 1.76 8.64 -0.55
CA VAL A 5 3.06 8.89 0.05
C VAL A 5 3.30 7.81 1.09
N PHE A 6 4.40 7.07 0.95
CA PHE A 6 4.81 6.04 1.89
C PHE A 6 5.88 6.62 2.81
N THR A 7 5.63 6.63 4.12
CA THR A 7 6.59 7.04 5.14
C THR A 7 6.78 5.90 6.14
N ILE A 8 8.00 5.39 6.25
CA ILE A 8 8.34 4.29 7.16
C ILE A 8 9.17 4.85 8.30
N LYS A 9 8.82 4.48 9.52
CA LYS A 9 9.66 4.73 10.69
C LYS A 9 10.54 3.51 10.91
N SER A 10 11.84 3.62 10.67
CA SER A 10 12.80 2.59 11.10
C SER A 10 13.56 3.07 12.35
N GLU A 11 13.88 2.15 13.25
CA GLU A 11 14.66 2.44 14.45
C GLU A 11 16.07 2.95 14.14
N GLU A 12 16.66 2.58 12.99
CA GLU A 12 18.02 2.95 12.59
C GLU A 12 18.09 4.22 11.71
N ALA A 13 17.05 4.55 10.94
CA ALA A 13 17.10 5.56 9.87
C ALA A 13 16.13 6.74 10.05
N GLY A 14 15.27 6.73 11.06
CA GLY A 14 14.19 7.72 11.20
C GLY A 14 13.09 7.52 10.15
N TRP A 15 12.42 8.59 9.75
CA TRP A 15 11.39 8.52 8.70
C TRP A 15 12.03 8.45 7.31
N VAL A 16 11.99 7.27 6.67
CA VAL A 16 12.41 7.11 5.28
C VAL A 16 11.16 7.10 4.40
N GLY A 17 11.04 8.11 3.55
CA GLY A 17 9.93 8.25 2.60
C GLY A 17 10.32 7.77 1.20
N LYS A 18 9.56 6.84 0.63
CA LYS A 18 9.62 6.53 -0.81
C LYS A 18 8.36 7.07 -1.46
N TYR A 19 8.53 8.01 -2.39
CA TYR A 19 7.45 8.48 -3.24
C TYR A 19 7.19 7.43 -4.31
N SER A 20 5.99 6.84 -4.34
CA SER A 20 5.56 6.02 -5.47
C SER A 20 4.31 6.64 -6.07
N PHE A 21 4.42 7.02 -7.34
CA PHE A 21 3.34 7.65 -8.09
C PHE A 21 2.52 6.56 -8.76
N ALA A 22 1.20 6.69 -8.71
CA ALA A 22 0.31 5.86 -9.50
C ALA A 22 -0.58 6.71 -10.38
N GLU A 23 -1.05 6.12 -11.48
CA GLU A 23 -2.09 6.69 -12.30
C GLU A 23 -3.35 6.98 -11.46
N GLN A 24 -4.12 7.99 -11.88
CA GLN A 24 -5.26 8.61 -11.18
C GLN A 24 -6.34 7.67 -10.63
N CYS A 25 -6.28 6.39 -10.99
CA CYS A 25 -7.37 5.43 -10.96
C CYS A 25 -7.07 4.22 -10.06
N SER A 26 -5.92 4.18 -9.37
CA SER A 26 -5.60 3.07 -8.46
C SER A 26 -6.44 3.14 -7.16
N ASN A 27 -7.03 2.01 -6.78
CA ASN A 27 -7.77 1.87 -5.51
C ASN A 27 -6.88 1.21 -4.44
N PHE A 28 -5.57 1.49 -4.50
CA PHE A 28 -4.57 0.89 -3.63
C PHE A 28 -4.91 1.05 -2.14
N GLY A 29 -5.36 2.25 -1.72
CA GLY A 29 -5.79 2.53 -0.36
C GLY A 29 -6.90 1.60 0.14
N ASP A 30 -7.90 1.31 -0.69
CA ASP A 30 -9.00 0.43 -0.29
C ASP A 30 -8.54 -1.01 -0.11
N TYR A 31 -7.69 -1.53 -1.00
CA TYR A 31 -7.16 -2.89 -0.87
C TYR A 31 -6.14 -3.03 0.26
N ILE A 32 -5.25 -2.05 0.44
CA ILE A 32 -4.23 -2.12 1.48
C ILE A 32 -4.85 -2.01 2.88
N SER A 33 -5.98 -1.30 3.03
CA SER A 33 -6.73 -1.27 4.28
C SER A 33 -7.30 -2.64 4.69
N ALA A 34 -7.41 -3.58 3.75
CA ALA A 34 -7.83 -4.95 4.01
C ALA A 34 -6.66 -5.90 4.38
N VAL A 35 -5.41 -5.42 4.33
CA VAL A 35 -4.26 -6.19 4.83
C VAL A 35 -4.39 -6.32 6.34
N GLU A 36 -4.23 -7.54 6.84
CA GLU A 36 -4.11 -7.77 8.28
C GLU A 36 -2.99 -6.87 8.82
N TYR A 37 -3.23 -6.19 9.95
CA TYR A 37 -2.34 -5.17 10.53
C TYR A 37 -2.34 -3.79 9.86
N ALA A 38 -3.17 -3.56 8.84
CA ALA A 38 -3.48 -2.24 8.34
C ALA A 38 -4.68 -1.63 9.09
N GLY A 39 -4.57 -0.36 9.48
CA GLY A 39 -5.66 0.44 10.03
C GLY A 39 -5.83 1.71 9.20
N ARG A 40 -7.07 2.04 8.85
CA ARG A 40 -7.43 3.29 8.18
C ARG A 40 -7.81 4.32 9.24
N TYR A 41 -7.21 5.50 9.18
CA TYR A 41 -7.38 6.58 10.16
C TYR A 41 -7.79 7.86 9.43
N ILE A 42 -8.83 8.51 9.94
CA ILE A 42 -9.35 9.78 9.42
C ILE A 42 -9.15 10.82 10.52
N GLY A 43 -8.27 11.79 10.27
CA GLY A 43 -7.98 12.91 11.16
C GLY A 43 -8.36 14.26 10.55
N GLU A 44 -8.15 15.34 11.31
CA GLU A 44 -8.40 16.71 10.84
C GLU A 44 -7.51 17.08 9.63
N ASP A 45 -6.31 16.50 9.55
CA ASP A 45 -5.32 16.75 8.48
C ASP A 45 -5.50 15.85 7.25
N GLY A 46 -6.49 14.94 7.26
CA GLY A 46 -6.79 14.05 6.15
C GLY A 46 -6.80 12.57 6.53
N GLU A 47 -6.78 11.72 5.50
CA GLU A 47 -6.83 10.27 5.65
C GLU A 47 -5.44 9.65 5.50
N PHE A 48 -5.10 8.77 6.44
CA PHE A 48 -3.91 7.93 6.33
C PHE A 48 -4.21 6.47 6.65
N ILE A 49 -3.38 5.57 6.13
CA ILE A 49 -3.39 4.15 6.45
C ILE A 49 -2.10 3.82 7.19
N TRP A 50 -2.22 3.20 8.35
CA TRP A 50 -1.10 2.75 9.15
C TRP A 50 -0.96 1.23 9.04
N ILE A 51 0.24 0.72 8.79
CA ILE A 51 0.52 -0.71 8.71
C ILE A 51 1.62 -1.02 9.71
N SER A 52 1.32 -1.88 10.69
CA SER A 52 2.29 -2.28 11.71
C SER A 52 2.26 -3.76 11.99
N GLY A 53 3.27 -4.51 11.55
CA GLY A 53 3.33 -5.95 11.72
C GLY A 53 4.64 -6.58 11.28
N TYR A 54 4.72 -7.90 11.32
CA TYR A 54 5.89 -8.64 10.84
C TYR A 54 6.00 -8.54 9.31
N LYS A 55 7.22 -8.28 8.83
CA LYS A 55 7.54 -8.10 7.41
C LYS A 55 7.02 -9.24 6.54
N ASP A 56 7.28 -10.49 6.94
CA ASP A 56 6.87 -11.67 6.18
C ASP A 56 5.34 -11.81 6.05
N GLU A 57 4.60 -11.44 7.10
CA GLU A 57 3.13 -11.51 7.10
C GLU A 57 2.52 -10.42 6.21
N ILE A 58 3.10 -9.22 6.23
CA ILE A 58 2.70 -8.11 5.36
C ILE A 58 2.96 -8.48 3.90
N LEU A 59 4.16 -8.98 3.58
CA LEU A 59 4.52 -9.41 2.23
C LEU A 59 3.58 -10.51 1.70
N LYS A 60 3.28 -11.52 2.53
CA LYS A 60 2.33 -12.59 2.18
C LYS A 60 0.93 -12.06 1.87
N ASN A 61 0.46 -11.07 2.62
CA ASN A 61 -0.84 -10.43 2.38
C ASN A 61 -0.85 -9.63 1.08
N ILE A 62 0.22 -8.87 0.80
CA ILE A 62 0.38 -8.14 -0.47
C ILE A 62 0.35 -9.13 -1.65
N ASP A 63 1.11 -10.22 -1.58
CA ASP A 63 1.14 -11.25 -2.63
C ASP A 63 -0.24 -11.86 -2.89
N ARG A 64 -1.02 -12.10 -1.83
CA ARG A 64 -2.41 -12.57 -1.94
C ARG A 64 -3.30 -11.56 -2.66
N ILE A 65 -3.17 -10.27 -2.35
CA ILE A 65 -3.96 -9.21 -3.00
C ILE A 65 -3.60 -9.12 -4.49
N ILE A 66 -2.31 -9.11 -4.82
CA ILE A 66 -1.84 -9.08 -6.22
C ILE A 66 -2.43 -10.25 -6.99
N LYS A 67 -2.33 -11.48 -6.44
CA LYS A 67 -2.88 -12.68 -7.07
C LYS A 67 -4.39 -12.56 -7.32
N ASN A 68 -5.15 -12.11 -6.33
CA ASN A 68 -6.60 -11.95 -6.47
C ASN A 68 -6.97 -10.91 -7.55
N LEU A 69 -6.22 -9.81 -7.62
CA LEU A 69 -6.40 -8.78 -8.65
C LEU A 69 -6.07 -9.33 -10.05
N GLU A 70 -4.95 -10.03 -10.20
CA GLU A 70 -4.53 -10.67 -11.47
C GLU A 70 -5.53 -11.75 -11.94
N GLU A 71 -6.17 -12.48 -11.02
CA GLU A 71 -7.23 -13.45 -11.34
C GLU A 71 -8.54 -12.76 -11.73
N SER A 72 -8.93 -11.69 -11.03
CA SER A 72 -10.16 -10.95 -11.31
C SER A 72 -10.12 -10.16 -12.61
N LYS A 73 -8.94 -9.65 -12.98
CA LYS A 73 -8.67 -8.73 -14.11
C LYS A 73 -9.54 -7.47 -14.12
N ILE A 74 -10.19 -7.15 -13.00
CA ILE A 74 -11.08 -6.00 -12.91
C ILE A 74 -11.00 -5.40 -11.51
N CYS A 75 -10.96 -4.08 -11.43
CA CYS A 75 -10.96 -3.43 -10.13
C CYS A 75 -12.32 -3.59 -9.47
N MET A 76 -12.40 -4.22 -8.28
CA MET A 76 -13.66 -4.43 -7.57
C MET A 76 -14.33 -3.15 -7.03
N VAL A 77 -13.62 -2.00 -7.04
CA VAL A 77 -14.16 -0.72 -6.59
C VAL A 77 -14.89 0.02 -7.72
N CYS A 78 -14.25 0.14 -8.88
CA CYS A 78 -14.75 0.93 -10.01
C CYS A 78 -15.05 0.12 -11.28
N MET A 79 -14.90 -1.21 -11.22
CA MET A 79 -15.15 -2.14 -12.32
C MET A 79 -14.34 -1.87 -13.59
N SER A 80 -13.13 -1.31 -13.44
CA SER A 80 -12.24 -0.95 -14.56
C SER A 80 -10.98 -1.82 -14.59
N GLU A 81 -10.64 -2.37 -15.75
CA GLU A 81 -9.41 -3.15 -15.99
C GLU A 81 -8.17 -2.26 -15.83
N LYS A 82 -8.16 -1.05 -16.42
CA LYS A 82 -7.05 -0.10 -16.29
C LYS A 82 -6.73 0.24 -14.84
N CYS A 83 -7.78 0.41 -14.01
CA CYS A 83 -7.61 0.66 -12.58
C CYS A 83 -7.04 -0.57 -11.86
N CYS A 84 -7.40 -1.78 -12.30
CA CYS A 84 -6.85 -3.02 -11.78
C CYS A 84 -5.34 -3.10 -12.05
N ASP A 85 -4.93 -2.87 -13.29
CA ASP A 85 -3.52 -2.89 -13.71
C ASP A 85 -2.69 -1.88 -12.92
N ALA A 86 -3.14 -0.63 -12.85
CA ALA A 86 -2.48 0.41 -12.07
C ALA A 86 -2.40 0.05 -10.56
N THR A 87 -3.44 -0.58 -10.02
CA THR A 87 -3.44 -1.05 -8.62
C THR A 87 -2.43 -2.18 -8.40
N ILE A 88 -2.32 -3.13 -9.33
CA ILE A 88 -1.33 -4.22 -9.29
C ILE A 88 0.10 -3.65 -9.34
N GLU A 89 0.37 -2.71 -10.24
CA GLU A 89 1.70 -2.07 -10.34
C GLU A 89 2.08 -1.36 -9.03
N MET A 90 1.13 -0.68 -8.39
CA MET A 90 1.35 -0.08 -7.07
C MET A 90 1.71 -1.12 -6.01
N PHE A 91 0.96 -2.23 -5.93
CA PHE A 91 1.26 -3.28 -4.96
C PHE A 91 2.62 -3.92 -5.21
N LYS A 92 3.04 -4.09 -6.47
CA LYS A 92 4.39 -4.57 -6.81
C LYS A 92 5.47 -3.60 -6.32
N SER A 93 5.30 -2.31 -6.60
CA SER A 93 6.22 -1.25 -6.13
C SER A 93 6.30 -1.19 -4.60
N PHE A 94 5.16 -1.31 -3.92
CA PHE A 94 5.07 -1.33 -2.47
C PHE A 94 5.75 -2.58 -1.89
N ARG A 95 5.49 -3.76 -2.45
CA ARG A 95 6.12 -5.03 -2.06
C ARG A 95 7.64 -4.96 -2.15
N GLU A 96 8.18 -4.51 -3.28
CA GLU A 96 9.64 -4.33 -3.47
C GLU A 96 10.24 -3.40 -2.43
N PHE A 97 9.50 -2.34 -2.06
CA PHE A 97 9.93 -1.44 -1.02
C PHE A 97 9.97 -2.12 0.34
N ILE A 98 8.92 -2.84 0.75
CA ILE A 98 8.92 -3.61 2.00
C ILE A 98 10.08 -4.60 2.04
N GLU A 99 10.30 -5.32 0.94
CA GLU A 99 11.38 -6.30 0.81
C GLU A 99 12.76 -5.68 1.00
N SER A 100 12.98 -4.45 0.53
CA SER A 100 14.25 -3.73 0.65
C SER A 100 14.61 -3.29 2.08
N LEU A 101 13.66 -3.32 3.03
CA LEU A 101 13.88 -2.85 4.39
C LEU A 101 14.61 -3.91 5.21
N ASN A 102 15.66 -3.49 5.94
CA ASN A 102 16.43 -4.36 6.82
C ASN A 102 15.84 -4.39 8.24
N THR A 103 14.60 -4.86 8.36
CA THR A 103 13.89 -4.99 9.64
C THR A 103 12.86 -6.11 9.56
N ASP A 104 12.64 -6.81 10.68
CA ASP A 104 11.61 -7.84 10.81
C ASP A 104 10.24 -7.24 11.13
N LEU A 105 10.21 -6.07 11.78
CA LEU A 105 9.01 -5.32 12.11
C LEU A 105 8.90 -4.10 11.22
N ILE A 106 7.71 -3.93 10.65
CA ILE A 106 7.38 -2.88 9.71
C ILE A 106 6.40 -1.94 10.38
N ASP A 107 6.66 -0.64 10.30
CA ASP A 107 5.77 0.42 10.76
C ASP A 107 5.70 1.55 9.72
N ILE A 108 4.55 1.66 9.05
CA ILE A 108 4.37 2.50 7.85
C ILE A 108 3.11 3.32 7.97
N MET A 109 3.24 4.61 7.67
CA MET A 109 2.13 5.52 7.44
C MET A 109 2.03 5.86 5.95
N LEU A 110 0.85 5.67 5.40
CA LEU A 110 0.48 5.95 4.02
C LEU A 110 -0.47 7.13 3.98
N PHE A 111 -0.11 8.21 3.32
CA PHE A 111 -1.04 9.33 3.10
C PHE A 111 -1.73 9.16 1.75
N SER A 112 -3.04 9.38 1.72
CA SER A 112 -3.78 9.54 0.47
C SER A 112 -3.89 11.05 0.17
N GLU A 113 -3.13 11.56 -0.80
CA GLU A 113 -3.43 12.89 -1.35
C GLU A 113 -4.39 12.73 -2.54
N TYR A 114 -5.54 13.42 -2.47
CA TYR A 114 -6.55 13.47 -3.51
C TYR A 114 -6.21 14.49 -4.62
#